data_AF-A0A7J8II42-F1
#
_entry.id   AF-A0A7J8II42-F1
#
_cell.length_a   1.000
_cell.length_b   1.000
_cell.length_c   1.000
_cell.angle_alpha   90.00
_cell.angle_beta   90.00
_cell.angle_gamma   90.00
#
_symmetry.space_group_name_H-M   'P 1'
#
loop_
_entity.id
_entity.type
_entity.pdbx_description
1 polymer ?
#
loop_
_entity_poly.entity_id
_entity_poly.type
_entity_poly.pdbx_seq_one_letter_code
_entity_poly.pdbx_strand_id
1 'polypeptide(L)'
;MEVLMVGLMWRSIDHPGKLIFAPDLVLDRLLQRENLNLLRMRGKSGYLTLFLTRDEGKCVEGILEIFDMLLAMTSRFRELKLQHKEYLCVKAMILLNSSMYPLGAPAQEAESSRKLTHLLNAVIDALVWVIAKSGIPSQQQSVRLANLLMLLSHVRHTSNKGMEHLLSMKCKNMVPVYDLLLEMLNAHTLRGHKSSVTGSKYSPAEKSKSKEGSQNPRLSDA
;
A
#
# COMPACT_ATOMS: atom_id res chain seq x y z
N MET A 1 1.24 -2.64 3.86
CA MET A 1 0.87 -1.38 4.55
C MET A 1 -0.65 -1.30 4.80
N GLU A 2 -1.50 -1.74 3.86
CA GLU A 2 -2.97 -1.83 4.01
C GLU A 2 -3.48 -2.42 5.34
N VAL A 3 -2.97 -3.59 5.75
CA VAL A 3 -3.38 -4.26 7.00
C VAL A 3 -3.13 -3.38 8.23
N LEU A 4 -2.04 -2.61 8.23
CA LEU A 4 -1.71 -1.67 9.31
C LEU A 4 -2.67 -0.48 9.31
N MET A 5 -2.98 0.08 8.13
CA MET A 5 -3.91 1.19 7.98
C MET A 5 -5.32 0.81 8.42
N VAL A 6 -5.84 -0.35 8.02
CA VAL A 6 -7.14 -0.85 8.49
C VAL A 6 -7.16 -1.10 9.99
N GLY A 7 -6.06 -1.59 10.56
CA GLY A 7 -5.90 -1.70 12.01
C GLY A 7 -5.96 -0.34 12.71
N LEU A 8 -5.28 0.67 12.16
CA LEU A 8 -5.27 2.03 12.69
C LEU A 8 -6.68 2.65 12.66
N MET A 9 -7.37 2.57 11.53
CA MET A 9 -8.72 3.13 11.38
C MET A 9 -9.71 2.47 12.34
N TRP A 10 -9.65 1.15 12.50
CA TRP A 10 -10.49 0.43 13.46
C TRP A 10 -10.25 0.87 14.90
N ARG A 11 -8.98 1.03 15.33
CA ARG A 11 -8.66 1.57 16.66
C ARG A 11 -9.12 3.01 16.87
N SER A 12 -9.33 3.75 15.79
CA SER A 12 -9.65 5.18 15.81
C SER A 12 -11.15 5.46 15.58
N ILE A 13 -11.97 4.42 15.41
CA ILE A 13 -13.36 4.56 14.95
C ILE A 13 -14.22 5.43 15.87
N ASP A 14 -13.99 5.31 17.18
CA ASP A 14 -14.69 6.03 18.26
C ASP A 14 -14.03 7.37 18.64
N HIS A 15 -13.01 7.79 17.89
CA HIS A 15 -12.25 9.02 18.14
C HIS A 15 -12.27 9.96 16.94
N PRO A 16 -13.36 10.73 16.72
CA PRO A 16 -13.47 11.66 15.61
C PRO A 16 -12.31 12.66 15.55
N GLY A 17 -11.75 12.87 14.36
CA GLY A 17 -10.64 13.81 14.12
C GLY A 17 -9.25 13.30 14.57
N LYS A 18 -9.18 12.11 15.17
CA LYS A 18 -7.95 11.56 15.75
C LYS A 18 -7.59 10.22 15.13
N LEU A 19 -6.29 9.95 15.03
CA LEU A 19 -5.75 8.63 14.69
C LEU A 19 -4.93 8.08 15.87
N ILE A 20 -5.32 6.89 16.34
CA ILE A 20 -4.72 6.20 17.48
C ILE A 20 -3.67 5.19 16.97
N PHE A 21 -2.44 5.67 16.77
CA PHE A 21 -1.34 4.84 16.32
C PHE A 21 -0.98 3.79 17.38
N ALA A 22 -0.86 4.23 18.64
CA ALA A 22 -0.63 3.40 19.82
C ALA A 22 -1.32 4.04 21.05
N PRO A 23 -1.46 3.32 22.19
CA PRO A 23 -2.05 3.88 23.41
C PRO A 23 -1.38 5.18 23.88
N ASP A 24 -0.08 5.32 23.61
CA ASP A 24 0.76 6.46 23.93
C ASP A 24 1.14 7.30 22.70
N LEU A 25 0.51 7.07 21.54
CA LEU A 25 0.76 7.83 20.33
C LEU A 25 -0.56 8.14 19.61
N VAL A 26 -1.08 9.33 19.87
CA VAL A 26 -2.31 9.84 19.26
C VAL A 26 -2.01 11.08 18.44
N LEU A 27 -2.47 11.10 17.20
CA LEU A 27 -2.41 12.26 16.31
C LEU A 27 -3.78 12.89 16.19
N ASP A 28 -3.85 14.21 16.34
CA ASP A 28 -5.07 15.01 16.29
C ASP A 28 -4.93 16.16 15.28
N ARG A 29 -5.97 16.39 14.49
CA ARG A 29 -6.07 17.56 13.61
C ARG A 29 -6.51 18.76 14.43
N LEU A 30 -5.61 19.68 14.69
CA LEU A 30 -6.01 21.00 15.19
C LEU A 30 -6.39 21.88 14.01
N LEU A 31 -7.50 22.59 14.17
CA LEU A 31 -8.07 23.55 13.22
C LEU A 31 -6.98 24.29 12.42
N GLN A 32 -7.14 24.32 11.09
CA GLN A 32 -6.32 25.14 10.19
C GLN A 32 -6.44 26.59 10.63
N ARG A 33 -5.33 27.16 11.11
CA ARG A 33 -5.22 28.60 11.33
C ARG A 33 -4.19 29.12 10.34
N GLU A 34 -4.64 30.04 9.48
CA GLU A 34 -3.85 30.87 8.57
C GLU A 34 -2.49 30.27 8.15
N ASN A 35 -2.53 29.40 7.13
CA ASN A 35 -1.36 28.83 6.44
C ASN A 35 -0.52 27.80 7.21
N LEU A 36 -0.96 27.34 8.40
CA LEU A 36 -0.29 26.28 9.15
C LEU A 36 -1.21 25.06 9.31
N ASN A 37 -0.73 23.89 8.88
CA ASN A 37 -1.34 22.62 9.25
C ASN A 37 -0.73 22.17 10.58
N LEU A 38 -1.57 22.06 11.60
CA LEU A 38 -1.12 21.76 12.95
C LEU A 38 -1.51 20.34 13.34
N LEU A 39 -0.50 19.48 13.49
CA LEU A 39 -0.66 18.11 13.94
C LEU A 39 -0.23 18.04 15.40
N ARG A 40 -1.17 17.74 16.30
CA ARG A 40 -0.83 17.52 17.71
C ARG A 40 -0.57 16.05 17.93
N MET A 41 0.60 15.73 18.45
CA MET A 41 1.00 14.39 18.87
C MET A 41 0.95 14.29 20.39
N ARG A 42 0.23 13.31 20.92
CA ARG A 42 0.27 13.00 22.36
C ARG A 42 1.15 11.79 22.59
N GLY A 43 2.22 11.98 23.37
CA GLY A 43 3.16 10.95 23.83
C GLY A 43 2.98 10.61 25.32
N LYS A 44 3.77 9.65 25.84
CA LYS A 44 3.87 9.37 27.29
C LYS A 44 4.24 10.59 28.13
N SER A 45 5.06 11.49 27.57
CA SER A 45 5.58 12.68 28.26
C SER A 45 4.70 13.94 28.11
N GLY A 46 3.49 13.81 27.54
CA GLY A 46 2.57 14.93 27.32
C GLY A 46 2.26 15.19 25.85
N TYR A 47 1.78 16.40 25.54
CA TYR A 47 1.44 16.80 24.18
C TYR A 47 2.63 17.51 23.53
N LEU A 48 3.10 16.97 22.41
CA LEU A 48 3.99 17.65 21.49
C LEU A 48 3.15 18.21 20.34
N THR A 49 3.19 19.52 20.13
CA THR A 49 2.54 20.13 18.97
C THR A 49 3.57 20.19 17.84
N LEU A 50 3.33 19.43 16.77
CA LEU A 50 4.18 19.43 15.58
C LEU A 50 3.68 20.54 14.65
N PHE A 51 4.48 21.59 14.52
CA PHE A 51 4.27 22.63 13.53
C PHE A 51 4.89 22.16 12.23
N LEU A 52 4.03 21.94 11.24
CA LEU A 52 4.46 21.55 9.91
C LEU A 52 4.63 22.82 9.07
N THR A 53 5.84 23.37 9.07
CA THR A 53 6.21 24.54 8.26
C THR A 53 6.42 24.15 6.81
N ARG A 54 6.03 25.04 5.89
CA ARG A 54 6.01 24.80 4.43
C ARG A 54 7.41 24.56 3.82
N ASP A 55 8.49 24.79 4.57
CA ASP A 55 9.89 24.61 4.13
C ASP A 55 10.28 23.13 3.88
N GLU A 56 9.59 22.17 4.49
CA GLU A 56 9.73 20.73 4.17
C GLU A 56 8.69 20.23 3.16
N GLY A 57 8.06 21.18 2.45
CA GLY A 57 6.82 21.11 1.67
C GLY A 57 6.36 19.72 1.24
N LYS A 58 7.11 19.03 0.39
CA LYS A 58 6.68 17.74 -0.19
C LYS A 58 6.58 16.58 0.81
N CYS A 59 7.43 16.55 1.84
CA CYS A 59 7.37 15.51 2.87
C CYS A 59 6.15 15.72 3.77
N VAL A 60 5.99 16.95 4.19
CA VAL A 60 4.92 17.40 5.07
C VAL A 60 3.55 17.32 4.40
N GLU A 61 3.46 17.73 3.14
CA GLU A 61 2.24 17.68 2.34
C GLU A 61 1.78 16.24 2.13
N GLY A 62 2.70 15.33 1.81
CA GLY A 62 2.37 13.92 1.60
C GLY A 62 1.83 13.24 2.87
N ILE A 63 2.44 13.45 4.04
CA ILE A 63 1.94 12.88 5.29
C ILE A 63 0.57 13.46 5.68
N LEU A 64 0.34 14.75 5.44
CA LEU A 64 -0.94 15.40 5.70
C LEU A 64 -2.05 14.87 4.80
N GLU A 65 -1.77 14.69 3.51
CA GLU A 65 -2.71 14.09 2.55
C GLU A 65 -3.10 12.66 2.98
N ILE A 66 -2.11 11.84 3.36
CA ILE A 66 -2.36 10.47 3.87
C ILE A 66 -3.19 10.51 5.15
N PHE A 67 -2.89 11.44 6.06
CA PHE A 67 -3.61 11.61 7.30
C PHE A 67 -5.08 12.03 7.05
N ASP A 68 -5.32 12.94 6.10
CA ASP A 68 -6.67 13.32 5.64
C ASP A 68 -7.43 12.12 5.05
N MET A 69 -6.80 11.35 4.17
CA MET A 69 -7.39 10.13 3.61
C MET A 69 -7.78 9.12 4.71
N LEU A 70 -6.91 8.92 5.70
CA LEU A 70 -7.17 8.00 6.82
C LEU A 70 -8.32 8.48 7.71
N LEU A 71 -8.40 9.78 8.00
CA LEU A 71 -9.51 10.36 8.76
C LEU A 71 -10.83 10.24 8.00
N ALA A 72 -10.84 10.52 6.70
CA ALA A 72 -12.02 10.39 5.85
C ALA A 72 -12.51 8.93 5.81
N MET A 73 -11.61 7.97 5.61
CA MET A 73 -11.96 6.54 5.64
C MET A 73 -12.44 6.08 7.03
N THR A 74 -11.83 6.57 8.11
CA THR A 74 -12.29 6.28 9.48
C THR A 74 -13.70 6.84 9.72
N SER A 75 -14.02 8.02 9.18
CA SER A 75 -15.39 8.54 9.20
C SER A 75 -16.35 7.60 8.48
N ARG A 76 -15.96 7.09 7.31
CA ARG A 76 -16.79 6.14 6.55
C ARG A 76 -17.04 4.84 7.32
N PHE A 77 -16.06 4.33 8.07
CA PHE A 77 -16.24 3.15 8.93
C PHE A 77 -17.31 3.40 10.00
N ARG A 78 -17.30 4.60 10.61
CA ARG A 78 -18.28 5.02 11.62
C ARG A 78 -19.67 5.21 11.03
N GLU A 79 -19.78 5.84 9.86
CA GLU A 79 -21.06 6.01 9.13
C GLU A 79 -21.70 4.67 8.80
N LEU A 80 -20.90 3.69 8.36
CA LEU A 80 -21.37 2.33 8.06
C LEU A 80 -21.71 1.52 9.32
N LYS A 81 -21.40 2.05 10.51
CA LYS A 81 -21.48 1.34 11.79
C LYS A 81 -20.86 -0.05 11.66
N LEU A 82 -19.61 -0.08 11.18
CA LEU A 82 -18.91 -1.31 10.84
C LEU A 82 -18.86 -2.24 12.06
N GLN A 83 -19.42 -3.43 11.92
CA GLN A 83 -19.43 -4.42 13.00
C GLN A 83 -18.08 -5.13 13.07
N HIS A 84 -17.71 -5.59 14.27
CA HIS A 84 -16.43 -6.27 14.46
C HIS A 84 -16.27 -7.51 13.56
N LYS A 85 -17.34 -8.29 13.38
CA LYS A 85 -17.33 -9.47 12.50
C LYS A 85 -17.09 -9.09 11.04
N GLU A 86 -17.69 -8.01 10.55
CA GLU A 86 -17.50 -7.51 9.19
C GLU A 86 -16.07 -6.97 9.00
N TYR A 87 -15.55 -6.26 10.01
CA TYR A 87 -14.16 -5.80 10.03
C TYR A 87 -13.16 -6.94 9.89
N LEU A 88 -13.38 -8.06 10.59
CA LEU A 88 -12.51 -9.24 10.49
C LEU A 88 -12.52 -9.82 9.07
N CYS A 89 -13.69 -9.90 8.43
CA CYS A 89 -13.82 -10.32 7.03
C CYS A 89 -13.08 -9.36 6.09
N VAL A 90 -13.29 -8.04 6.21
CA VAL A 90 -12.60 -7.03 5.39
C VAL A 90 -11.08 -7.12 5.56
N LYS A 91 -10.60 -7.28 6.79
CA LYS A 91 -9.17 -7.46 7.09
C LYS A 91 -8.59 -8.73 6.46
N ALA A 92 -9.33 -9.84 6.50
CA ALA A 92 -8.95 -11.08 5.83
C ALA A 92 -8.95 -10.91 4.29
N MET A 93 -9.97 -10.25 3.74
CA MET A 93 -10.00 -9.94 2.30
C MET A 93 -8.82 -9.10 1.87
N ILE A 94 -8.40 -8.10 2.64
CA ILE A 94 -7.20 -7.29 2.33
C ILE A 94 -5.95 -8.16 2.30
N LEU A 95 -5.80 -9.07 3.26
CA LEU A 95 -4.65 -9.98 3.34
C LEU A 95 -4.61 -10.97 2.17
N LEU A 96 -5.77 -11.45 1.73
CA LEU A 96 -5.89 -12.43 0.65
C LEU A 96 -5.85 -11.78 -0.73
N ASN A 97 -6.47 -10.62 -0.88
CA ASN A 97 -6.58 -9.85 -2.11
C ASN A 97 -5.38 -8.90 -2.33
N SER A 98 -4.31 -9.06 -1.54
CA SER A 98 -3.02 -8.41 -1.83
C SER A 98 -2.22 -9.12 -2.91
N SER A 99 -2.81 -10.06 -3.65
CA SER A 99 -2.11 -11.02 -4.51
C SER A 99 -1.27 -10.38 -5.61
N MET A 100 0.00 -10.33 -5.24
CA MET A 100 1.20 -10.60 -6.01
C MET A 100 1.05 -11.92 -6.81
N TYR A 101 1.05 -11.84 -8.14
CA TYR A 101 1.34 -12.99 -9.02
C TYR A 101 2.80 -13.46 -8.79
N PRO A 102 3.04 -14.68 -8.28
CA PRO A 102 4.40 -15.19 -8.14
C PRO A 102 5.01 -15.43 -9.52
N LEU A 103 6.30 -15.20 -9.67
CA LEU A 103 7.03 -15.53 -10.88
C LEU A 103 7.39 -17.02 -10.80
N GLY A 104 6.41 -17.92 -10.98
CA GLY A 104 6.56 -19.38 -10.74
C GLY A 104 6.24 -20.26 -11.95
N ALA A 105 6.53 -21.56 -11.85
CA ALA A 105 6.16 -22.52 -12.88
C ALA A 105 4.63 -22.58 -13.05
N PRO A 106 4.11 -22.57 -14.29
CA PRO A 106 2.69 -22.27 -14.56
C PRO A 106 1.69 -23.25 -13.91
N ALA A 107 2.10 -24.50 -13.67
CA ALA A 107 1.22 -25.53 -13.11
C ALA A 107 0.98 -25.38 -11.59
N GLN A 108 2.04 -25.14 -10.81
CA GLN A 108 1.94 -24.99 -9.36
C GLN A 108 1.36 -23.62 -8.98
N GLU A 109 1.65 -22.60 -9.78
CA GLU A 109 1.08 -21.25 -9.63
C GLU A 109 -0.44 -21.25 -9.84
N ALA A 110 -0.92 -21.92 -10.88
CA ALA A 110 -2.34 -22.03 -11.17
C ALA A 110 -3.11 -22.72 -10.01
N GLU A 111 -2.53 -23.75 -9.39
CA GLU A 111 -3.17 -24.41 -8.24
C GLU A 111 -3.21 -23.51 -6.99
N SER A 112 -2.12 -22.79 -6.71
CA SER A 112 -2.06 -21.86 -5.57
C SER A 112 -3.03 -20.68 -5.72
N SER A 113 -3.15 -20.14 -6.94
CA SER A 113 -4.08 -19.05 -7.27
C SER A 113 -5.54 -19.49 -7.18
N ARG A 114 -5.84 -20.73 -7.59
CA ARG A 114 -7.16 -21.35 -7.39
C ARG A 114 -7.49 -21.47 -5.90
N LYS A 115 -6.58 -22.01 -5.09
CA LYS A 115 -6.77 -22.11 -3.63
C LYS A 115 -7.00 -20.74 -2.98
N LEU A 116 -6.26 -19.71 -3.41
CA LEU A 116 -6.44 -18.35 -2.91
C LEU A 116 -7.81 -17.77 -3.29
N THR A 117 -8.23 -17.97 -4.53
CA THR A 117 -9.55 -17.53 -5.02
C THR A 117 -10.68 -18.23 -4.23
N HIS A 118 -10.53 -19.54 -3.98
CA HIS A 118 -11.47 -20.28 -3.13
C HIS A 118 -11.53 -19.73 -1.71
N LEU A 119 -10.40 -19.39 -1.10
CA LEU A 119 -10.37 -18.81 0.23
C LEU A 119 -10.99 -17.41 0.26
N LEU A 120 -10.73 -16.58 -0.76
CA LEU A 120 -11.36 -15.27 -0.90
C LEU A 120 -12.88 -15.40 -1.03
N ASN A 121 -13.36 -16.32 -1.87
CA ASN A 121 -14.79 -16.60 -2.01
C ASN A 121 -15.40 -17.06 -0.69
N ALA A 122 -14.75 -17.96 0.04
CA ALA A 122 -15.22 -18.40 1.36
C ALA A 122 -15.30 -17.23 2.37
N VAL A 123 -14.37 -16.27 2.33
CA VAL A 123 -14.44 -15.07 3.17
C VAL A 123 -15.57 -14.13 2.73
N ILE A 124 -15.83 -14.00 1.42
CA ILE A 124 -16.97 -13.24 0.89
C ILE A 124 -18.28 -13.89 1.33
N ASP A 125 -18.42 -15.21 1.23
CA ASP A 125 -19.60 -15.94 1.69
C ASP A 125 -19.82 -15.77 3.19
N ALA A 126 -18.75 -15.84 3.98
CA ALA A 126 -18.80 -15.57 5.41
C ALA A 126 -19.24 -14.12 5.70
N LEU A 127 -18.76 -13.14 4.91
CA LEU A 127 -19.18 -11.74 5.05
C LEU A 127 -20.67 -11.57 4.72
N VAL A 128 -21.15 -12.17 3.64
CA VAL A 128 -22.57 -12.17 3.27
C VAL A 128 -23.42 -12.77 4.39
N TRP A 129 -22.97 -13.89 4.97
CA TRP A 129 -23.63 -14.51 6.11
C TRP A 129 -23.66 -13.59 7.35
N VAL A 130 -22.55 -12.91 7.66
CA VAL A 130 -22.49 -11.93 8.76
C VAL A 130 -23.47 -10.77 8.53
N ILE A 131 -23.54 -10.24 7.31
CA ILE A 131 -24.47 -9.16 6.95
C ILE A 131 -25.92 -9.62 7.12
N ALA A 132 -26.26 -10.82 6.63
CA ALA A 132 -27.60 -11.38 6.75
C ALA A 132 -28.00 -11.58 8.22
N LYS A 133 -27.06 -11.95 9.09
CA LYS A 133 -27.32 -12.11 10.53
C LYS A 133 -27.41 -10.80 11.30
N SER A 134 -27.02 -9.68 10.70
CA SER A 134 -26.99 -8.36 11.35
C SER A 134 -28.37 -7.65 11.38
N GLY A 135 -29.45 -8.32 10.94
CA GLY A 135 -30.82 -7.80 11.00
C GLY A 135 -31.19 -6.83 9.87
N ILE A 136 -30.39 -6.80 8.80
CA ILE A 136 -30.60 -5.91 7.65
C ILE A 136 -31.56 -6.56 6.64
N PRO A 137 -32.57 -5.82 6.12
CA PRO A 137 -33.48 -6.34 5.11
C PRO A 137 -32.75 -6.86 3.87
N SER A 138 -33.22 -7.95 3.27
CA SER A 138 -32.57 -8.62 2.12
C SER A 138 -32.21 -7.67 0.98
N GLN A 139 -33.06 -6.69 0.70
CA GLN A 139 -32.82 -5.66 -0.34
C GLN A 139 -31.60 -4.77 -0.06
N GLN A 140 -31.27 -4.54 1.21
CA GLN A 140 -30.15 -3.68 1.62
C GLN A 140 -28.83 -4.45 1.82
N GLN A 141 -28.88 -5.79 1.88
CA GLN A 141 -27.69 -6.61 2.11
C GLN A 141 -26.66 -6.47 0.97
N SER A 142 -27.11 -6.44 -0.28
CA SER A 142 -26.25 -6.22 -1.44
C SER A 142 -25.60 -4.83 -1.44
N VAL A 143 -26.37 -3.79 -1.08
CA VAL A 143 -25.86 -2.42 -0.94
C VAL A 143 -24.82 -2.33 0.16
N ARG A 144 -25.03 -3.01 1.29
CA ARG A 144 -24.03 -3.06 2.38
C ARG A 144 -22.77 -3.80 1.94
N LEU A 145 -22.91 -4.96 1.30
CA LEU A 145 -21.77 -5.70 0.77
C LEU A 145 -20.95 -4.83 -0.18
N ALA A 146 -21.59 -4.17 -1.15
CA ALA A 146 -20.92 -3.26 -2.08
C ALA A 146 -20.17 -2.13 -1.35
N ASN A 147 -20.80 -1.51 -0.34
CA ASN A 147 -20.15 -0.48 0.47
C ASN A 147 -18.90 -1.00 1.20
N LEU A 148 -18.96 -2.22 1.77
CA LEU A 148 -17.81 -2.83 2.44
C LEU A 148 -16.70 -3.21 1.46
N LEU A 149 -17.04 -3.70 0.27
CA LEU A 149 -16.07 -4.00 -0.78
C LEU A 149 -15.39 -2.72 -1.31
N MET A 150 -16.12 -1.61 -1.43
CA MET A 150 -15.54 -0.32 -1.81
C MET A 150 -14.48 0.17 -0.82
N LEU A 151 -14.57 -0.19 0.47
CA LEU A 151 -13.53 0.13 1.45
C LEU A 151 -12.18 -0.47 1.05
N LEU A 152 -12.15 -1.65 0.42
CA LEU A 152 -10.92 -2.29 -0.03
C LEU A 152 -10.16 -1.42 -1.05
N SER A 153 -10.90 -0.78 -1.97
CA SER A 153 -10.34 0.10 -2.99
C SER A 153 -9.73 1.36 -2.36
N HIS A 154 -10.45 2.01 -1.45
CA HIS A 154 -9.92 3.19 -0.74
C HIS A 154 -8.69 2.84 0.09
N VAL A 155 -8.71 1.70 0.80
CA VAL A 155 -7.56 1.22 1.57
C VAL A 155 -6.35 0.98 0.68
N ARG A 156 -6.54 0.35 -0.49
CA ARG A 156 -5.47 0.14 -1.47
C ARG A 156 -4.88 1.46 -1.95
N HIS A 157 -5.74 2.43 -2.30
CA HIS A 157 -5.30 3.73 -2.78
C HIS A 157 -4.46 4.47 -1.74
N THR A 158 -4.98 4.61 -0.51
CA THR A 158 -4.25 5.27 0.58
C THR A 158 -2.97 4.54 0.95
N SER A 159 -2.95 3.20 0.88
CA SER A 159 -1.73 2.42 1.09
C SER A 159 -0.69 2.64 0.01
N ASN A 160 -1.08 2.77 -1.27
CA ASN A 160 -0.15 3.05 -2.35
C ASN A 160 0.48 4.43 -2.17
N LYS A 161 -0.34 5.46 -1.90
CA LYS A 161 0.13 6.81 -1.53
C LYS A 161 1.09 6.79 -0.33
N GLY A 162 0.74 6.05 0.73
CA GLY A 162 1.60 5.88 1.91
C GLY A 162 2.94 5.21 1.59
N MET A 163 2.91 4.20 0.73
CA MET A 163 4.11 3.48 0.31
C MET A 163 5.04 4.36 -0.53
N GLU A 164 4.49 5.06 -1.53
CA GLU A 164 5.21 6.01 -2.38
C GLU A 164 5.85 7.12 -1.55
N HIS A 165 5.12 7.65 -0.57
CA HIS A 165 5.62 8.66 0.33
C HIS A 165 6.79 8.14 1.17
N LEU A 166 6.64 6.97 1.80
CA LEU A 166 7.70 6.33 2.60
C LEU A 166 8.95 6.04 1.76
N LEU A 167 8.79 5.56 0.52
CA LEU A 167 9.90 5.37 -0.42
C LEU A 167 10.62 6.70 -0.71
N SER A 168 9.85 7.77 -0.97
CA SER A 168 10.44 9.08 -1.26
C SER A 168 11.23 9.65 -0.07
N MET A 169 10.75 9.41 1.16
CA MET A 169 11.42 9.83 2.39
C MET A 169 12.69 9.02 2.65
N LYS A 170 12.63 7.70 2.42
CA LYS A 170 13.79 6.82 2.47
C LYS A 170 14.87 7.28 1.48
N CYS A 171 14.54 7.53 0.22
CA CYS A 171 15.51 7.97 -0.79
C CYS A 171 16.19 9.30 -0.45
N LYS A 172 15.54 10.16 0.35
CA LYS A 172 16.09 11.42 0.86
C LYS A 172 16.80 11.27 2.20
N ASN A 173 16.90 10.05 2.74
CA ASN A 173 17.43 9.74 4.07
C ASN A 173 16.78 10.57 5.21
N MET A 174 15.52 10.97 5.04
CA MET A 174 14.81 11.82 6.01
C MET A 174 14.35 11.03 7.24
N VAL A 175 14.14 9.72 7.10
CA VAL A 175 13.66 8.85 8.18
C VAL A 175 14.43 7.53 8.16
N PRO A 176 14.96 7.08 9.31
CA PRO A 176 15.54 5.75 9.43
C PRO A 176 14.41 4.71 9.34
N VAL A 177 14.60 3.70 8.50
CA VAL A 177 13.66 2.58 8.33
C VAL A 177 14.34 1.32 8.85
N TYR A 178 13.68 0.61 9.78
CA TYR A 178 14.17 -0.67 10.29
C TYR A 178 14.33 -1.71 9.18
N ASP A 179 15.33 -2.59 9.30
CA ASP A 179 15.71 -3.56 8.26
C ASP A 179 14.53 -4.42 7.77
N LEU A 180 13.68 -4.91 8.69
CA LEU A 180 12.49 -5.67 8.32
C LEU A 180 11.49 -4.85 7.50
N LEU A 181 11.23 -3.60 7.90
CA LEU A 181 10.33 -2.71 7.17
C LEU A 181 10.91 -2.34 5.81
N LEU A 182 12.23 -2.17 5.75
CA LEU A 182 12.98 -1.89 4.53
C LEU A 182 12.92 -3.07 3.56
N GLU A 183 13.05 -4.30 4.05
CA GLU A 183 12.91 -5.53 3.26
C GLU A 183 11.49 -5.64 2.67
N MET A 184 10.46 -5.45 3.51
CA MET A 184 9.06 -5.43 3.05
C MET A 184 8.80 -4.33 2.01
N LEU A 185 9.40 -3.14 2.21
CA LEU A 185 9.28 -2.00 1.31
C LEU A 185 9.92 -2.28 -0.07
N ASN A 186 11.14 -2.83 -0.07
CA ASN A 186 11.88 -3.15 -1.29
C ASN A 186 11.24 -4.30 -2.09
N ALA A 187 10.59 -5.26 -1.42
CA ALA A 187 9.82 -6.32 -2.07
C ALA A 187 8.70 -5.77 -2.98
N HIS A 188 8.13 -4.61 -2.63
CA HIS A 188 7.16 -3.90 -3.47
C HIS A 188 7.82 -3.13 -4.63
N THR A 189 9.01 -2.54 -4.45
CA THR A 189 9.69 -1.72 -5.49
C THR A 189 10.33 -2.54 -6.62
N LEU A 190 10.91 -3.71 -6.32
CA LEU A 190 11.53 -4.58 -7.34
C LEU A 190 10.52 -5.08 -8.40
N ARG A 191 9.23 -4.93 -8.12
CA ARG A 191 8.13 -5.42 -8.96
C ARG A 191 7.60 -4.38 -9.96
N GLY A 192 7.77 -3.08 -9.69
CA GLY A 192 7.32 -1.98 -10.56
C GLY A 192 8.26 -1.66 -11.74
N HIS A 193 9.55 -1.99 -11.63
CA HIS A 193 10.55 -1.68 -12.68
C HIS A 193 10.58 -2.67 -13.85
N LYS A 194 9.82 -3.79 -13.81
CA LYS A 194 9.79 -4.78 -14.89
C LYS A 194 8.62 -4.63 -15.86
N SER A 195 7.67 -3.72 -15.61
CA SER A 195 6.54 -3.45 -16.53
C SER A 195 6.79 -2.31 -17.53
N SER A 196 8.00 -1.75 -17.60
CA SER A 196 8.35 -0.67 -18.55
C SER A 196 9.65 -0.91 -19.34
N VAL A 197 10.09 -2.16 -19.51
CA VAL A 197 11.16 -2.50 -20.47
C VAL A 197 10.75 -3.74 -21.28
N THR A 198 9.75 -3.56 -22.14
CA THR A 198 9.71 -4.24 -23.43
C THR A 198 10.08 -3.21 -24.49
N GLY A 199 11.34 -3.26 -24.92
CA GLY A 199 11.86 -2.43 -26.00
C GLY A 199 13.32 -2.08 -25.80
N SER A 200 14.18 -2.71 -26.59
CA SER A 200 15.62 -2.41 -26.75
C SER A 200 16.60 -3.07 -25.78
N LYS A 201 17.06 -4.26 -26.18
CA LYS A 201 18.48 -4.68 -26.11
C LYS A 201 18.74 -5.39 -27.45
N TYR A 202 19.40 -4.76 -28.43
CA TYR A 202 20.86 -4.78 -28.60
C TYR A 202 21.48 -6.10 -28.13
N SER A 203 21.66 -7.00 -29.08
CA SER A 203 22.42 -8.25 -28.94
C SER A 203 23.92 -7.95 -28.72
N PRO A 204 24.61 -8.62 -27.80
CA PRO A 204 26.06 -8.67 -27.80
C PRO A 204 26.54 -9.67 -28.86
N ALA A 205 27.55 -9.26 -29.62
CA ALA A 205 28.16 -9.99 -30.72
C ALA A 205 28.62 -11.41 -30.34
N GLU A 206 28.13 -12.40 -31.07
CA GLU A 206 28.79 -13.70 -31.20
C GLU A 206 29.91 -13.60 -32.25
N LYS A 207 31.15 -13.89 -31.82
CA LYS A 207 32.29 -14.10 -32.70
C LYS A 207 32.09 -15.39 -33.50
N SER A 208 31.64 -15.28 -34.74
CA SER A 208 31.81 -16.34 -35.74
C SER A 208 33.09 -16.08 -36.55
N LYS A 209 34.08 -16.97 -36.39
CA LYS A 209 35.21 -17.13 -37.30
C LYS A 209 34.70 -17.45 -38.70
N SER A 210 35.02 -16.62 -39.68
CA SER A 210 35.04 -17.02 -41.08
C SER A 210 36.31 -16.49 -41.73
N LYS A 211 37.08 -17.44 -42.25
CA LYS A 211 38.28 -17.26 -43.07
C LYS A 211 37.90 -16.61 -44.40
N GLU A 212 38.59 -15.54 -44.74
CA GLU A 212 38.91 -15.06 -46.09
C GLU A 212 40.21 -14.28 -45.89
N GLY A 213 41.31 -14.50 -46.60
CA GLY A 213 41.43 -14.83 -48.01
C GLY A 213 42.27 -13.72 -48.64
N SER A 214 43.59 -13.88 -48.55
CA SER A 214 44.63 -13.34 -49.46
C SER A 214 44.60 -11.83 -49.83
N GLN A 215 45.62 -11.08 -49.41
CA GLN A 215 46.53 -10.36 -50.33
C GLN A 215 47.61 -9.56 -49.55
N ASN A 216 48.87 -9.85 -49.90
CA ASN A 216 50.08 -9.11 -49.49
C ASN A 216 50.10 -7.68 -50.08
N PRO A 217 50.89 -6.79 -49.47
CA PRO A 217 51.97 -6.18 -50.26
C PRO A 217 53.35 -6.32 -49.60
N ARG A 218 54.33 -6.73 -50.44
CA ARG A 218 55.76 -6.39 -50.36
C ARG A 218 55.92 -4.85 -50.39
N LEU A 219 56.96 -4.15 -49.96
CA LEU A 219 58.36 -4.35 -49.55
C LEU A 219 58.69 -3.02 -48.78
N SER A 220 59.57 -2.95 -47.78
CA SER A 220 60.99 -2.64 -48.00
C SER A 220 61.72 -2.51 -46.66
N ASP A 221 62.83 -3.24 -46.51
CA ASP A 221 64.01 -2.83 -45.74
C ASP A 221 65.23 -3.43 -46.46
N ALA A 222 65.99 -2.55 -47.13
CA ALA A 222 67.41 -2.60 -47.52
C ALA A 222 67.64 -1.64 -48.69
#